data_AF-A0A1B6F5Z1-F1
#
_entry.id   AF-A0A1B6F5Z1-F1
#
_cell.length_a   1.000
_cell.length_b   1.000
_cell.length_c   1.000
_cell.angle_alpha   90.00
_cell.angle_beta   90.00
_cell.angle_gamma   90.00
#
_symmetry.space_group_name_H-M   'P 1'
#
loop_
_entity.id
_entity.type
_entity.pdbx_description
1 polymer ?
#
loop_
_entity_poly.entity_id
_entity_poly.type
_entity_poly.pdbx_seq_one_letter_code
_entity_poly.pdbx_strand_id
1 'polypeptide(L)'
;NIAVKIFFSRDEASWSRETEIYSTVLLRHENILGYIGSDMTSRNSCTQLWLITHYHALGSLYDHLNRTTLNHHQMMKLSLSMINGLVHLHTEIFGTQGKPAIAHRDIKSKNVLVKNNGTCVIADFGLAVTHTQATGA
;
A
#
# COMPACT_ATOMS: atom_id res chain seq x y z
N ASN A 1 14.94 -0.44 -8.35
CA ASN A 1 15.17 0.19 -7.02
C ASN A 1 14.09 -0.27 -6.05
N ILE A 2 14.45 -0.40 -4.78
CA ILE A 2 13.56 -0.77 -3.67
C ILE A 2 13.47 0.36 -2.65
N ALA A 3 12.39 0.39 -1.89
CA ALA A 3 12.21 1.25 -0.73
C ALA A 3 12.11 0.39 0.52
N VAL A 4 12.76 0.81 1.61
CA VAL A 4 12.72 0.12 2.90
C VAL A 4 12.14 1.07 3.94
N LYS A 5 10.97 0.72 4.48
CA LYS A 5 10.38 1.39 5.65
C LYS A 5 10.89 0.68 6.89
N ILE A 6 11.60 1.40 7.75
CA ILE A 6 12.18 0.87 8.99
C ILE A 6 11.33 1.31 10.16
N PHE A 7 10.84 0.34 10.93
CA PHE A 7 10.13 0.55 12.18
C PHE A 7 11.00 0.12 13.36
N PHE A 8 10.70 0.68 14.52
CA PHE A 8 11.29 0.27 15.80
C PHE A 8 10.26 -0.50 16.63
N SER A 9 10.70 -1.12 17.72
CA SER A 9 9.85 -1.95 18.59
C SER A 9 8.57 -1.24 19.07
N ARG A 10 8.61 0.06 19.32
CA ARG A 10 7.42 0.85 19.70
C ARG A 10 6.33 0.91 18.62
N ASP A 11 6.70 0.70 17.36
CA ASP A 11 5.84 0.78 16.17
C ASP A 11 5.52 -0.63 15.61
N GLU A 12 5.83 -1.70 16.36
CA GLU A 12 5.67 -3.10 15.95
C GLU A 12 4.24 -3.44 15.53
N ALA A 13 3.23 -2.90 16.21
CA ALA A 13 1.82 -3.11 15.84
C ALA A 13 1.51 -2.58 14.44
N SER A 14 2.08 -1.43 14.06
CA SER A 14 1.89 -0.83 12.74
C SER A 14 2.61 -1.65 11.66
N TRP A 15 3.85 -2.06 11.92
CA TRP A 15 4.61 -2.94 11.02
C TRP A 15 3.91 -4.28 10.81
N SER A 16 3.43 -4.90 11.89
CA SER A 16 2.72 -6.17 11.85
C SER A 16 1.46 -6.07 11.01
N ARG A 17 0.65 -5.03 11.25
CA ARG A 17 -0.58 -4.82 10.48
C ARG A 17 -0.32 -4.57 9.00
N GLU A 18 0.67 -3.73 8.69
CA GLU A 18 1.01 -3.41 7.31
C GLU A 18 1.55 -4.65 6.57
N THR A 19 2.40 -5.45 7.23
CA THR A 19 2.93 -6.72 6.70
C THR A 19 1.83 -7.74 6.48
N GLU A 20 0.89 -7.88 7.41
CA GLU A 20 -0.28 -8.77 7.30
C GLU A 20 -1.14 -8.41 6.08
N ILE A 21 -1.47 -7.11 5.93
CA ILE A 21 -2.23 -6.64 4.77
C ILE A 21 -1.47 -6.95 3.48
N TYR A 22 -0.20 -6.53 3.36
CA TYR A 22 0.56 -6.76 2.14
C TYR A 22 0.73 -8.25 1.77
N SER A 23 0.72 -9.13 2.76
CA SER A 23 0.81 -10.58 2.58
C SER A 23 -0.53 -11.25 2.26
N THR A 24 -1.63 -10.48 2.22
CA THR A 24 -2.97 -11.01 1.89
C THR A 24 -2.97 -11.63 0.49
N VAL A 25 -3.52 -12.84 0.38
CA VAL A 25 -3.64 -13.58 -0.88
C VAL A 25 -4.45 -12.77 -1.90
N LEU A 26 -3.99 -12.77 -3.16
CA LEU A 26 -4.58 -12.01 -4.27
C LEU A 26 -4.62 -10.47 -4.06
N LEU A 27 -3.88 -9.91 -3.10
CA LEU A 27 -3.79 -8.46 -2.95
C LEU A 27 -3.01 -7.78 -4.08
N ARG A 28 -2.04 -8.46 -4.68
CA ARG A 28 -1.16 -7.87 -5.72
C ARG A 28 -1.99 -7.34 -6.90
N HIS A 29 -1.81 -6.06 -7.19
CA HIS A 29 -2.52 -5.35 -8.25
C HIS A 29 -1.65 -4.19 -8.78
N GLU A 30 -1.84 -3.77 -10.04
CA GLU A 30 -0.99 -2.76 -10.67
C GLU A 30 -1.05 -1.37 -10.02
N ASN A 31 -2.09 -1.10 -9.24
CA ASN A 31 -2.32 0.15 -8.50
C ASN A 31 -2.26 -0.02 -6.97
N ILE A 32 -1.65 -1.11 -6.49
CA ILE A 32 -1.28 -1.30 -5.09
C ILE A 32 0.25 -1.37 -5.01
N LEU A 33 0.84 -0.76 -3.99
CA LEU A 33 2.30 -0.70 -3.86
C LEU A 33 2.85 -2.12 -3.82
N GLY A 34 3.84 -2.39 -4.69
CA GLY A 34 4.40 -3.73 -4.81
C GLY A 34 5.23 -4.09 -3.60
N TYR A 35 4.69 -4.97 -2.76
CA TYR A 35 5.39 -5.58 -1.64
C TYR A 35 6.39 -6.64 -2.12
N ILE A 36 7.58 -6.62 -1.55
CA ILE A 36 8.65 -7.59 -1.83
C ILE A 36 8.80 -8.56 -0.65
N GLY A 37 8.77 -8.04 0.57
CA GLY A 37 8.94 -8.83 1.78
C GLY A 37 9.13 -7.96 3.02
N SER A 38 9.18 -8.60 4.18
CA SER A 38 9.43 -7.99 5.47
C SER A 38 10.50 -8.79 6.18
N ASP A 39 11.31 -8.14 7.01
CA ASP A 39 12.37 -8.81 7.76
C ASP A 39 12.57 -8.16 9.13
N MET A 40 13.19 -8.88 10.05
CA MET A 40 13.56 -8.39 11.38
C MET A 40 15.06 -8.54 11.55
N THR A 41 15.73 -7.44 11.88
CA THR A 41 17.18 -7.44 12.09
C THR A 41 17.55 -6.69 13.35
N SER A 42 18.69 -7.06 13.94
CA SER A 42 19.28 -6.32 15.06
C SER A 42 20.46 -5.51 14.54
N ARG A 43 20.38 -4.18 14.65
CA ARG A 43 21.48 -3.25 14.33
C ARG A 43 21.65 -2.24 15.45
N ASN A 44 22.90 -1.96 15.81
CA ASN A 44 23.25 -1.00 16.86
C ASN A 44 22.51 -1.26 18.18
N SER A 45 22.39 -2.54 18.55
CA SER A 45 21.66 -2.99 19.76
C SER A 45 20.17 -2.61 19.77
N CYS A 46 19.57 -2.39 18.60
CA CYS A 46 18.15 -2.11 18.46
C CYS A 46 17.52 -3.04 17.41
N THR A 47 16.36 -3.60 17.73
CA THR A 47 15.54 -4.36 16.77
C THR A 47 14.92 -3.39 15.77
N GLN A 48 15.18 -3.64 14.50
CA GLN A 48 14.59 -2.95 13.36
C GLN A 48 13.68 -3.91 12.62
N LEU A 49 12.48 -3.45 12.32
CA LEU A 49 11.49 -4.18 11.54
C LEU A 49 11.42 -3.54 10.16
N TRP A 50 11.75 -4.29 9.13
CA TRP A 50 11.87 -3.79 7.77
C TRP A 50 10.63 -4.21 6.97
N LEU A 51 10.13 -3.29 6.17
CA LEU A 51 9.10 -3.54 5.17
C LEU A 51 9.65 -3.06 3.82
N ILE A 52 9.78 -4.01 2.88
CA ILE A 52 10.48 -3.82 1.61
C ILE A 52 9.46 -3.76 0.49
N THR A 53 9.50 -2.68 -0.30
CA THR A 53 8.56 -2.41 -1.39
C THR A 53 9.27 -1.90 -2.64
N HIS A 54 8.57 -1.85 -3.77
CA HIS A 54 9.07 -1.17 -4.96
C HIS A 54 9.23 0.34 -4.72
N TYR A 55 10.35 0.89 -5.16
CA TYR A 55 10.60 2.32 -5.12
C TYR A 55 9.98 3.04 -6.32
N HIS A 56 9.32 4.17 -6.07
CA HIS A 56 8.77 5.06 -7.08
C HIS A 56 9.39 6.46 -6.95
N ALA A 57 10.22 6.82 -7.94
CA ALA A 57 11.07 8.02 -7.91
C ALA A 57 10.29 9.34 -7.92
N LEU A 58 9.07 9.35 -8.47
CA LEU A 58 8.22 10.55 -8.47
C LEU A 58 7.59 10.82 -7.09
N GLY A 59 7.77 9.90 -6.14
CA GLY A 59 7.34 10.07 -4.76
C GLY A 59 5.82 10.05 -4.61
N SER A 60 5.33 10.73 -3.57
CA SER A 60 3.90 10.81 -3.30
C SER A 60 3.17 11.69 -4.31
N LEU A 61 1.87 11.48 -4.47
CA LEU A 61 1.00 12.33 -5.27
C LEU A 61 0.99 13.75 -4.70
N TYR A 62 1.08 13.91 -3.37
CA TYR A 62 1.28 15.21 -2.73
C TYR A 62 2.52 15.93 -3.26
N ASP A 63 3.68 15.27 -3.27
CA ASP A 63 4.92 15.88 -3.76
C ASP A 63 4.89 16.12 -5.28
N HIS A 64 4.23 15.24 -6.02
CA HIS A 64 4.07 15.37 -7.47
C HIS A 64 3.24 16.60 -7.84
N LEU A 65 2.10 16.79 -7.18
CA LEU A 65 1.19 17.93 -7.41
C LEU A 65 1.79 19.27 -6.96
N ASN A 66 2.66 19.26 -5.95
CA ASN A 66 3.38 20.48 -5.54
C ASN A 66 4.50 20.89 -6.50
N ARG A 67 4.97 19.98 -7.35
CA ARG A 67 6.05 20.23 -8.33
C ARG A 67 5.54 20.49 -9.73
N THR A 68 4.36 19.99 -10.07
CA THR A 68 3.86 19.97 -11.45
C THR A 68 2.36 20.23 -11.49
N THR A 69 1.92 21.02 -12.47
CA THR A 69 0.52 21.11 -12.84
C THR A 69 0.17 19.98 -13.80
N LEU A 70 -1.07 19.49 -13.71
CA LEU A 70 -1.55 18.40 -14.56
C LEU A 70 -2.42 18.95 -15.68
N ASN A 71 -2.24 18.41 -16.88
CA ASN A 71 -3.26 18.53 -17.92
C ASN A 71 -4.41 17.55 -17.65
N HIS A 72 -5.51 17.71 -18.39
CA HIS A 72 -6.72 16.91 -18.20
C HIS A 72 -6.46 15.39 -18.36
N HIS A 73 -5.65 14.99 -19.33
CA HIS A 73 -5.34 13.58 -19.57
C HIS A 73 -4.54 12.97 -18.41
N GLN A 74 -3.53 13.68 -17.90
CA GLN A 74 -2.73 13.23 -16.75
C GLN A 74 -3.57 13.13 -15.48
N MET A 75 -4.45 14.12 -15.24
CA MET A 75 -5.40 14.09 -14.14
C MET A 75 -6.29 12.84 -14.21
N MET A 76 -6.93 12.60 -15.35
CA MET A 76 -7.77 11.41 -15.55
C MET A 76 -6.99 10.11 -15.35
N LYS A 77 -5.75 10.04 -15.86
CA LYS A 77 -4.90 8.85 -15.73
C LYS A 77 -4.56 8.53 -14.27
N LEU A 78 -4.18 9.54 -13.49
CA LEU A 78 -3.89 9.39 -12.06
C LEU A 78 -5.15 8.99 -11.29
N SER A 79 -6.27 9.69 -11.51
CA SER A 79 -7.56 9.40 -10.86
C SER A 79 -8.05 7.99 -11.15
N LEU A 80 -8.03 7.55 -12.42
CA LEU A 80 -8.44 6.21 -12.81
C LEU A 80 -7.59 5.14 -12.14
N SER A 81 -6.26 5.30 -12.16
CA SER A 81 -5.37 4.33 -11.50
C SER A 81 -5.59 4.24 -9.99
N MET A 82 -5.86 5.37 -9.31
CA MET A 82 -6.18 5.39 -7.89
C MET A 82 -7.50 4.66 -7.59
N ILE A 83 -8.53 4.93 -8.39
CA ILE A 83 -9.84 4.29 -8.25
C ILE A 83 -9.73 2.79 -8.50
N ASN A 84 -9.00 2.34 -9.52
CA ASN A 84 -8.77 0.90 -9.77
C ASN A 84 -8.10 0.22 -8.57
N GLY A 85 -7.12 0.87 -7.92
CA GLY A 85 -6.52 0.37 -6.69
C GLY A 85 -7.53 0.27 -5.54
N LEU A 86 -8.37 1.29 -5.34
CA LEU A 86 -9.40 1.29 -4.30
C LEU A 86 -10.48 0.22 -4.53
N VAL A 87 -10.94 0.07 -5.78
CA VAL A 87 -11.89 -0.97 -6.16
C VAL A 87 -11.30 -2.34 -5.83
N HIS A 88 -10.06 -2.60 -6.24
CA HIS A 88 -9.39 -3.86 -5.93
C HIS A 88 -9.28 -4.12 -4.42
N LEU A 89 -8.94 -3.11 -3.61
CA LEU A 89 -8.93 -3.25 -2.15
C LEU A 89 -10.30 -3.64 -1.60
N HIS A 90 -11.34 -2.94 -2.04
CA HIS A 90 -12.70 -3.06 -1.49
C HIS A 90 -13.43 -4.32 -1.99
N THR A 91 -13.11 -4.84 -3.17
CA THR A 91 -13.77 -6.02 -3.73
C THR A 91 -13.32 -7.30 -3.01
N GLU A 92 -14.26 -8.03 -2.42
CA GLU A 92 -14.01 -9.39 -1.93
C GLU A 92 -13.83 -10.34 -3.14
N ILE A 93 -12.81 -11.20 -3.08
CA ILE A 93 -12.55 -12.21 -4.12
C ILE A 93 -12.78 -13.58 -3.51
N PHE A 94 -13.79 -14.29 -4.00
CA PHE A 94 -14.16 -15.63 -3.50
C PHE A 94 -13.22 -16.72 -4.04
N GLY A 95 -12.97 -17.74 -3.22
CA GLY A 95 -12.13 -18.89 -3.57
C GLY A 95 -11.63 -19.63 -2.33
N THR A 96 -10.92 -20.74 -2.52
CA THR A 96 -10.32 -21.54 -1.43
C THR A 96 -9.31 -20.74 -0.59
N GLN A 97 -8.68 -19.73 -1.18
CA GLN A 97 -7.84 -18.72 -0.54
C GLN A 97 -8.26 -17.34 -1.07
N GLY A 98 -9.50 -16.95 -0.75
CA GLY A 98 -10.07 -15.68 -1.19
C GLY A 98 -9.37 -14.45 -0.61
N LYS A 99 -9.61 -13.29 -1.24
CA LYS A 99 -9.18 -11.99 -0.70
C LYS A 99 -10.36 -11.34 0.03
N PRO A 100 -10.27 -11.03 1.33
CA PRO A 100 -11.32 -10.26 1.99
C PRO A 100 -11.42 -8.85 1.40
N ALA A 101 -12.56 -8.19 1.60
CA ALA A 101 -12.65 -6.75 1.37
C ALA A 101 -11.77 -6.01 2.39
N ILE A 102 -11.00 -5.01 1.94
CA ILE A 102 -10.04 -4.27 2.77
C ILE A 102 -10.39 -2.79 2.72
N ALA A 103 -10.63 -2.15 3.87
CA ALA A 103 -10.77 -0.71 3.97
C ALA A 103 -9.44 -0.08 4.40
N HIS A 104 -8.90 0.86 3.61
CA HIS A 104 -7.59 1.46 3.85
C HIS A 104 -7.55 2.40 5.08
N ARG A 105 -8.63 3.14 5.32
CA ARG A 105 -8.83 4.10 6.44
C ARG A 105 -7.91 5.32 6.52
N ASP A 106 -6.81 5.36 5.78
CA ASP A 106 -5.91 6.53 5.70
C ASP A 106 -5.60 6.96 4.25
N ILE A 107 -6.65 7.10 3.42
CA ILE A 107 -6.48 7.56 2.04
C ILE A 107 -6.25 9.07 2.03
N LYS A 108 -5.05 9.46 1.59
CA LYS A 108 -4.61 10.84 1.38
C LYS A 108 -3.52 10.89 0.32
N SER A 109 -3.27 12.05 -0.27
CA SER A 109 -2.30 12.22 -1.36
C SER A 109 -0.86 11.85 -0.98
N LYS A 110 -0.50 11.87 0.31
CA LYS A 110 0.81 11.40 0.81
C LYS A 110 0.97 9.87 0.77
N ASN A 111 -0.14 9.13 0.81
CA ASN A 111 -0.19 7.67 0.83
C ASN A 111 -0.48 7.07 -0.56
N VAL A 112 -0.40 7.88 -1.61
CA VAL A 112 -0.50 7.45 -3.00
C VAL A 112 0.81 7.80 -3.68
N LEU A 113 1.48 6.84 -4.32
CA LEU A 113 2.76 7.06 -4.99
C LEU A 113 2.57 7.12 -6.51
N VAL A 114 3.30 8.00 -7.18
CA VAL A 114 3.23 8.15 -8.64
C VAL A 114 4.32 7.32 -9.32
N LYS A 115 3.92 6.47 -10.28
CA LYS A 115 4.82 5.66 -11.10
C LYS A 115 5.35 6.47 -12.28
N ASN A 116 6.51 6.08 -12.81
CA ASN A 116 7.15 6.75 -13.96
C ASN A 116 6.28 6.78 -15.23
N ASN A 117 5.31 5.87 -15.37
CA ASN A 117 4.38 5.85 -16.50
C ASN A 117 3.17 6.78 -16.33
N GLY A 118 3.10 7.57 -15.25
CA GLY A 118 2.02 8.52 -14.96
C GLY A 118 0.74 7.90 -14.38
N THR A 119 0.79 6.65 -13.91
CA THR A 119 -0.27 6.05 -13.08
C THR A 119 0.18 6.00 -11.62
N CYS A 120 -0.69 5.70 -10.68
CA CYS A 120 -0.34 5.63 -9.26
C CYS A 120 -0.52 4.24 -8.63
N VAL A 121 0.00 4.10 -7.41
CA VAL A 121 -0.23 2.98 -6.51
C VAL A 121 -0.62 3.48 -5.12
N ILE A 122 -1.47 2.75 -4.41
CA ILE A 122 -1.84 3.02 -3.02
C ILE A 122 -0.81 2.36 -2.09
N ALA A 123 -0.41 3.07 -1.04
CA ALA A 123 0.59 2.67 -0.06
C ALA A 123 0.13 3.00 1.37
N ASP A 124 0.89 2.53 2.37
CA ASP A 124 0.69 2.78 3.81
C ASP A 124 -0.58 2.15 4.41
N PHE A 125 -0.52 0.83 4.61
CA PHE A 125 -1.64 0.02 5.11
C PHE A 125 -1.66 -0.17 6.63
N GLY A 126 -0.87 0.59 7.39
CA GLY A 126 -0.75 0.43 8.85
C GLY A 126 -2.07 0.62 9.62
N LEU A 127 -3.08 1.25 9.01
CA LEU A 127 -4.41 1.46 9.60
C LEU A 127 -5.53 0.67 8.91
N ALA A 128 -5.20 -0.15 7.90
CA ALA A 128 -6.19 -0.83 7.10
C ALA A 128 -6.88 -1.97 7.88
N VAL A 129 -8.15 -2.24 7.57
CA VAL A 129 -8.95 -3.29 8.20
C VAL A 129 -9.51 -4.24 7.15
N THR A 130 -9.62 -5.52 7.50
CA THR A 130 -10.19 -6.58 6.66
C THR A 130 -11.60 -6.87 7.14
N HIS A 131 -12.54 -7.00 6.21
CA HIS A 131 -13.87 -7.48 6.52
C HIS A 131 -13.85 -9.01 6.61
N THR A 132 -13.97 -9.53 7.83
CA THR A 132 -14.25 -10.94 8.08
C THR A 132 -15.76 -11.11 8.21
N GLN A 133 -16.40 -11.74 7.21
CA GLN A 133 -17.72 -12.29 7.44
C GLN A 133 -17.54 -13.41 8.48
N ALA A 134 -18.01 -13.19 9.70
CA ALA A 134 -18.29 -14.31 10.59
C ALA A 134 -19.36 -15.12 9.89
N THR A 135 -18.98 -16.20 9.21
CA THR A 135 -19.93 -17.26 8.87
C THR A 135 -20.50 -17.70 10.20
N GLY A 136 -21.75 -17.30 10.46
CA GLY A 136 -22.47 -17.65 11.67
C GLY A 136 -22.48 -19.17 11.87
N ALA A 137 -22.57 -19.53 13.15
CA ALA A 137 -22.66 -20.88 13.72
C ALA A 137 -23.39 -21.92 12.86
#